data_AF-A0A561EIB1-F1
#
_entry.id   AF-A0A561EIB1-F1
#
_cell.length_a   1.000
_cell.length_b   1.000
_cell.length_c   1.000
_cell.angle_alpha   90.00
_cell.angle_beta   90.00
_cell.angle_gamma   90.00
#
_symmetry.space_group_name_H-M   'P 1'
#
loop_
_entity.id
_entity.type
_entity.pdbx_description
1 polymer ?
#
loop_
_entity_poly.entity_id
_entity_poly.type
_entity_poly.pdbx_seq_one_letter_code
_entity_poly.pdbx_strand_id
1 'polypeptide(L)'
;MRTDVEPLQRRFLAIGRLSDPHWLGYNPHDSGREWLPDQDPRIRVVGVARLPAGAVKSIISAPGYAFEPSAPAQLPEALAEFLPKNAEWVSSAGYDKHITNSHYEGRFHFAPATDHVYFDTINPEIVDGSHPQ
;
A
#
# COMPACT_ATOMS: atom_id res chain seq x y z
N MET A 1 -11.00 -3.77 11.04
CA MET A 1 -10.34 -2.69 10.26
C MET A 1 -9.30 -2.03 11.13
N ARG A 2 -8.10 -1.79 10.62
CA ARG A 2 -6.97 -1.21 11.36
C ARG A 2 -6.67 0.20 10.87
N THR A 3 -6.25 1.05 11.80
CA THR A 3 -5.90 2.45 11.53
C THR A 3 -4.49 2.82 12.03
N ASP A 4 -3.71 1.82 12.43
CA ASP A 4 -2.36 2.00 12.93
C ASP A 4 -1.42 2.45 11.82
N VAL A 5 -0.79 3.63 11.98
CA VAL A 5 0.20 4.20 11.06
C VAL A 5 1.55 3.52 11.19
N GLU A 6 2.03 3.28 12.42
CA GLU A 6 3.37 2.76 12.68
C GLU A 6 3.76 1.51 11.87
N PRO A 7 2.94 0.43 11.81
CA PRO A 7 3.30 -0.77 11.06
C PRO A 7 3.35 -0.51 9.55
N LEU A 8 2.53 0.41 9.02
CA LEU A 8 2.58 0.79 7.61
C LEU A 8 3.78 1.68 7.31
N GLN A 9 4.06 2.64 8.21
CA GLN A 9 5.16 3.58 8.04
C GLN A 9 6.52 2.86 8.01
N ARG A 10 6.68 1.78 8.79
CA ARG A 10 7.89 0.94 8.77
C ARG A 10 8.03 0.15 7.46
N ARG A 11 6.92 -0.32 6.88
CA ARG A 11 6.91 -1.13 5.63
C ARG A 11 7.00 -0.28 4.36
N PHE A 12 6.42 0.91 4.38
CA PHE A 12 6.29 1.79 3.22
C PHE A 12 7.13 3.07 3.36
N LEU A 13 8.31 2.96 3.99
CA LEU A 13 9.24 4.09 4.18
C LEU A 13 9.54 4.82 2.85
N ALA A 14 9.62 4.09 1.74
CA ALA A 14 9.90 4.64 0.41
C ALA A 14 8.78 5.53 -0.15
N ILE A 15 7.53 5.35 0.27
CA ILE A 15 6.39 6.16 -0.19
C ILE A 15 6.36 7.52 0.54
N GLY A 16 6.98 7.60 1.71
CA GLY A 16 7.00 8.80 2.55
C GLY A 16 6.03 8.71 3.73
N ARG A 17 5.67 9.87 4.29
CA ARG A 17 4.88 9.94 5.52
C ARG A 17 3.41 9.65 5.24
N LEU A 18 2.91 8.55 5.78
CA LEU A 18 1.50 8.18 5.69
C LEU A 18 0.70 8.83 6.82
N SER A 19 -0.56 9.14 6.55
CA SER A 19 -1.52 9.68 7.51
C SER A 19 -2.91 9.14 7.22
N ASP A 20 -3.76 9.08 8.24
CA ASP A 20 -5.13 8.57 8.14
C ASP A 20 -5.27 7.19 7.43
N PRO A 21 -4.46 6.18 7.80
CA PRO A 21 -4.51 4.90 7.12
C PRO A 21 -5.73 4.11 7.55
N HIS A 22 -6.34 3.45 6.59
CA HIS A 22 -7.43 2.50 6.79
C HIS A 22 -7.04 1.22 6.05
N TRP A 23 -6.78 0.14 6.79
CA TRP A 23 -6.24 -1.07 6.19
C TRP A 23 -6.76 -2.36 6.83
N LEU A 24 -6.66 -3.43 6.06
CA LEU A 24 -7.06 -4.78 6.39
C LEU A 24 -5.86 -5.69 6.12
N GLY A 25 -5.40 -6.39 7.16
CA GLY A 25 -4.50 -7.53 7.00
C GLY A 25 -5.33 -8.79 7.18
N TYR A 26 -5.37 -9.64 6.17
CA TYR A 26 -6.04 -10.94 6.26
C TYR A 26 -5.26 -12.02 5.52
N ASN A 27 -5.42 -13.26 5.99
CA ASN A 27 -4.88 -14.42 5.30
C ASN A 27 -5.94 -14.93 4.31
N PRO A 28 -5.70 -14.88 2.98
CA PRO A 28 -6.67 -15.33 1.99
C PRO A 28 -6.96 -16.85 2.07
N HIS A 29 -6.17 -17.62 2.83
CA HIS A 29 -6.34 -19.05 3.02
C HIS A 29 -6.92 -19.42 4.42
N ASP A 30 -7.11 -18.45 5.33
CA ASP A 30 -7.67 -18.72 6.66
C ASP A 30 -8.96 -17.92 6.89
N SER A 31 -10.09 -18.63 6.98
CA SER A 31 -11.43 -18.06 7.11
C SER A 31 -11.81 -17.64 8.54
N GLY A 32 -10.89 -17.18 9.39
CA GLY A 32 -11.36 -16.62 10.66
C GLY A 32 -10.42 -16.42 11.84
N ARG A 33 -9.09 -16.33 11.69
CA ARG A 33 -8.26 -15.88 12.82
C ARG A 33 -7.58 -14.54 12.55
N GLU A 34 -8.07 -13.53 13.26
CA GLU A 34 -7.40 -12.25 13.50
C GLU A 34 -6.08 -12.48 14.26
N TRP A 35 -5.05 -12.95 13.54
CA TRP A 35 -3.70 -13.10 14.07
C TRP A 35 -2.73 -12.53 13.03
N LEU A 36 -1.99 -11.50 13.43
CA LEU A 36 -0.73 -11.13 12.79
C LEU A 36 0.39 -11.79 13.61
N PRO A 37 0.78 -13.04 13.33
CA PRO A 37 2.14 -13.44 13.64
C PRO A 37 3.04 -12.73 12.63
N ASP A 38 4.14 -12.18 13.11
CA ASP A 38 5.12 -11.39 12.37
C ASP A 38 5.80 -12.12 11.18
N GLN A 39 5.29 -13.29 10.75
CA GLN A 39 6.05 -14.31 10.01
C GLN A 39 5.22 -15.14 9.00
N ASP A 40 3.97 -14.79 8.65
CA ASP A 40 3.22 -15.58 7.66
C ASP A 40 3.33 -14.98 6.24
N PRO A 41 3.99 -15.68 5.29
CA PRO A 41 4.26 -15.18 3.94
C PRO A 41 3.02 -15.11 3.04
N ARG A 42 1.83 -15.33 3.59
CA ARG A 42 0.56 -15.32 2.83
C ARG A 42 -0.35 -14.18 3.24
N ILE A 43 0.06 -13.31 4.17
CA ILE A 43 -0.77 -12.20 4.62
C ILE A 43 -0.92 -11.19 3.48
N ARG A 44 -2.16 -10.97 3.03
CA ARG A 44 -2.50 -9.87 2.14
C ARG A 44 -2.84 -8.65 2.98
N VAL A 45 -2.11 -7.57 2.75
CA VAL A 45 -2.33 -6.28 3.39
C VAL A 45 -2.84 -5.33 2.32
N VAL A 46 -4.10 -4.95 2.47
CA VAL A 46 -4.80 -4.04 1.56
C VAL A 46 -5.29 -2.84 2.35
N GLY A 47 -5.13 -1.65 1.79
CA GLY A 47 -5.50 -0.44 2.50
C GLY A 47 -5.44 0.81 1.66
N VAL A 48 -5.97 1.87 2.24
CA VAL A 48 -5.83 3.23 1.74
C VAL A 48 -5.16 4.06 2.81
N ALA A 49 -4.30 4.98 2.39
CA ALA A 49 -3.71 5.98 3.26
C ALA A 49 -3.61 7.30 2.53
N ARG A 50 -3.47 8.38 3.29
CA ARG A 50 -3.27 9.71 2.77
C ARG A 50 -1.80 10.10 2.84
N LEU A 51 -1.34 10.74 1.78
CA LEU A 51 -0.01 11.33 1.68
C LEU A 51 -0.06 12.84 1.94
N PRO A 52 1.09 13.49 2.22
CA PRO A 52 1.16 14.93 2.33
C PRO A 52 0.63 15.58 1.05
N ALA A 53 -0.02 16.75 1.19
CA ALA A 53 -0.60 17.44 0.06
C ALA A 53 0.44 17.68 -1.05
N GLY A 54 0.12 17.26 -2.27
CA GLY A 54 1.00 17.35 -3.44
C GLY A 54 2.06 16.25 -3.55
N ALA A 55 2.21 15.37 -2.56
CA ALA A 55 3.22 14.29 -2.61
C ALA A 55 2.93 13.31 -3.74
N VAL A 56 1.65 12.98 -3.99
CA VAL A 56 1.31 12.10 -5.12
C VAL A 56 1.73 12.73 -6.44
N LYS A 57 1.48 14.02 -6.62
CA LYS A 57 1.90 14.75 -7.84
C LYS A 57 3.42 14.70 -8.02
N SER A 58 4.20 14.84 -6.95
CA SER A 58 5.66 14.70 -7.01
C SER A 58 6.09 13.29 -7.40
N ILE A 59 5.45 12.25 -6.84
CA ILE A 59 5.73 10.85 -7.17
C ILE A 59 5.45 10.56 -8.64
N ILE A 60 4.26 10.94 -9.15
CA ILE A 60 3.88 10.63 -10.53
C ILE A 60 4.66 11.46 -11.57
N SER A 61 5.25 12.59 -11.14
CA SER A 61 6.12 13.40 -12.00
C SER A 61 7.54 12.85 -12.12
N ALA A 62 7.89 11.81 -11.36
CA ALA A 62 9.24 11.25 -11.36
C ALA A 62 9.56 10.62 -12.73
N PRO A 63 10.54 11.16 -13.48
CA PRO A 63 10.90 10.62 -14.78
C PRO A 63 11.56 9.26 -14.57
N GLY A 64 11.03 8.22 -15.21
CA GLY A 64 11.57 6.86 -15.17
C GLY A 64 10.59 5.78 -14.70
N TYR A 65 9.46 6.15 -14.10
CA TYR A 65 8.48 5.18 -13.61
C TYR A 65 7.25 5.01 -14.52
N ALA A 66 7.02 5.87 -15.52
CA ALA A 66 5.94 5.72 -16.50
C ALA A 66 4.57 5.36 -15.86
N PHE A 67 4.03 6.28 -15.06
CA PHE A 67 2.71 6.08 -14.44
C PHE A 67 1.60 6.08 -15.49
N GLU A 68 0.69 5.11 -15.37
CA GLU A 68 -0.44 4.94 -16.29
C GLU A 68 -1.77 4.90 -15.52
N PRO A 69 -2.88 5.35 -16.14
CA PRO A 69 -4.22 5.22 -15.57
C PRO A 69 -4.54 3.76 -15.25
N SER A 70 -4.86 3.47 -14.00
CA SER A 70 -5.04 2.10 -13.52
C SER A 70 -5.86 2.09 -12.24
N ALA A 71 -7.04 1.47 -12.31
CA ALA A 71 -7.94 1.33 -11.18
C ALA A 71 -7.63 0.06 -10.37
N PRO A 72 -7.76 0.10 -9.03
CA PRO A 72 -7.65 -1.09 -8.21
C PRO A 72 -8.76 -2.09 -8.55
N ALA A 73 -8.39 -3.34 -8.85
CA ALA A 73 -9.32 -4.36 -9.34
C ALA A 73 -10.25 -4.94 -8.26
N GLN A 74 -9.79 -4.99 -7.01
CA GLN A 74 -10.57 -5.44 -5.86
C GLN A 74 -10.50 -4.40 -4.77
N LEU A 75 -11.55 -3.60 -4.62
CA LEU A 75 -11.72 -2.71 -3.48
C LEU A 75 -12.57 -3.42 -2.43
N PRO A 76 -12.04 -3.72 -1.23
CA PRO A 76 -12.84 -4.24 -0.13
C PRO A 76 -13.97 -3.26 0.20
N GLU A 77 -15.20 -3.74 0.39
CA GLU A 77 -16.35 -2.88 0.72
C GLU A 77 -16.09 -2.02 1.97
N ALA A 78 -15.39 -2.58 2.97
CA ALA A 78 -14.99 -1.85 4.18
C ALA A 78 -14.03 -0.67 3.93
N LEU A 79 -13.33 -0.64 2.78
CA LEU A 79 -12.48 0.49 2.39
C LEU A 79 -13.19 1.45 1.42
N ALA A 80 -14.29 1.02 0.79
CA ALA A 80 -15.01 1.80 -0.21
C ALA A 80 -15.51 3.15 0.35
N GLU A 81 -15.86 3.21 1.63
CA GLU A 81 -16.31 4.43 2.30
C GLU A 81 -15.19 5.45 2.54
N PHE A 82 -13.94 4.99 2.65
CA PHE A 82 -12.75 5.82 2.88
C PHE A 82 -12.07 6.25 1.58
N LEU A 83 -12.45 5.65 0.45
CA LEU A 83 -11.90 5.97 -0.85
C LEU A 83 -12.58 7.20 -1.44
N PRO A 84 -11.85 8.07 -2.16
CA PRO A 84 -12.46 9.21 -2.81
C PRO A 84 -13.40 8.74 -3.92
N LYS A 85 -14.66 9.21 -3.86
CA LYS A 85 -15.67 8.94 -4.89
C LYS A 85 -15.20 9.58 -6.20
N ASN A 86 -14.92 8.76 -7.21
CA ASN A 86 -14.37 9.13 -8.53
C ASN A 86 -12.89 9.55 -8.53
N ALA A 87 -12.06 8.95 -7.68
CA ALA A 87 -10.61 9.12 -7.81
C ALA A 87 -10.09 8.57 -9.15
N GLU A 88 -9.35 9.40 -9.87
CA GLU A 88 -8.54 8.97 -11.01
C GLU A 88 -7.27 8.33 -10.48
N TRP A 89 -7.22 7.00 -10.52
CA TRP A 89 -6.08 6.24 -10.02
C TRP A 89 -5.02 6.06 -11.12
N VAL A 90 -3.76 6.22 -10.73
CA VAL A 90 -2.61 5.88 -11.56
C VAL A 90 -1.72 4.89 -10.82
N SER A 91 -1.09 3.97 -11.54
CA SER A 91 -0.12 3.04 -10.98
C SER A 91 1.09 2.93 -11.88
N SER A 92 2.19 2.41 -11.35
CA SER A 92 3.38 2.10 -12.14
C SER A 92 3.99 0.82 -11.63
N ALA A 93 4.08 -0.20 -12.49
CA ALA A 93 4.76 -1.45 -12.15
C ALA A 93 6.25 -1.25 -11.84
N GLY A 94 6.87 -0.21 -12.41
CA GLY A 94 8.26 0.16 -12.11
C GLY A 94 8.39 0.78 -10.71
N TYR A 95 7.45 1.65 -10.34
CA TYR A 95 7.42 2.27 -9.02
C TYR A 95 7.02 1.28 -7.93
N ASP A 96 6.09 0.38 -8.23
CA ASP A 96 5.69 -0.71 -7.35
C ASP A 96 6.91 -1.53 -6.91
N LYS A 97 7.72 -1.98 -7.88
CA LYS A 97 8.98 -2.70 -7.61
C LYS A 97 10.01 -1.88 -6.84
N HIS A 98 10.03 -0.56 -7.05
CA HIS A 98 10.91 0.33 -6.31
C HIS A 98 10.50 0.42 -4.84
N ILE A 99 9.20 0.55 -4.54
CA ILE A 99 8.67 0.59 -3.18
C ILE A 99 8.91 -0.73 -2.46
N THR A 100 8.57 -1.85 -3.11
CA THR A 100 8.76 -3.17 -2.49
C THR A 100 10.22 -3.61 -2.48
N ASN A 101 11.11 -2.84 -3.12
CA ASN A 101 12.49 -3.21 -3.41
C ASN A 101 12.60 -4.63 -4.00
N SER A 102 11.56 -5.07 -4.71
CA SER A 102 11.38 -6.43 -5.24
C SER A 102 11.40 -7.57 -4.20
N HIS A 103 11.24 -7.27 -2.92
CA HIS A 103 11.17 -8.28 -1.86
C HIS A 103 9.81 -8.97 -1.80
N TYR A 104 8.75 -8.27 -2.18
CA TYR A 104 7.39 -8.78 -2.15
C TYR A 104 6.53 -8.23 -3.30
N GLU A 105 5.43 -8.90 -3.58
CA GLU A 105 4.46 -8.45 -4.57
C GLU A 105 3.58 -7.38 -3.94
N GLY A 106 3.56 -6.20 -4.56
CA GLY A 106 2.76 -5.07 -4.11
C GLY A 106 2.32 -4.24 -5.30
N ARG A 107 1.08 -3.77 -5.26
CA ARG A 107 0.54 -2.80 -6.20
C ARG A 107 0.13 -1.54 -5.47
N PHE A 108 0.56 -0.41 -6.00
CA PHE A 108 0.29 0.90 -5.44
C PHE A 108 -0.43 1.76 -6.48
N HIS A 109 -1.63 2.17 -6.12
CA HIS A 109 -2.45 3.07 -6.91
C HIS A 109 -2.49 4.43 -6.22
N PHE A 110 -2.22 5.49 -6.95
CA PHE A 110 -2.16 6.85 -6.42
C PHE A 110 -3.25 7.72 -7.04
N ALA A 111 -3.91 8.51 -6.21
CA ALA A 111 -4.94 9.47 -6.62
C ALA A 111 -4.39 10.90 -6.48
N PRO A 112 -3.88 11.52 -7.57
CA PRO A 112 -3.27 12.86 -7.52
C PRO A 112 -4.22 13.99 -7.18
N ALA A 113 -5.53 13.78 -7.32
CA ALA A 113 -6.55 14.77 -6.98
C ALA A 113 -6.76 14.90 -5.46
N THR A 114 -6.53 13.81 -4.71
CA THR A 114 -6.85 13.74 -3.27
C THR A 114 -5.66 13.38 -2.41
N ASP A 115 -4.49 13.16 -3.01
CA ASP A 115 -3.27 12.68 -2.36
C ASP A 115 -3.48 11.36 -1.59
N HIS A 116 -4.33 10.48 -2.12
CA HIS A 116 -4.54 9.15 -1.55
C HIS A 116 -3.65 8.12 -2.25
N VAL A 117 -3.18 7.16 -1.48
CA VAL A 117 -2.53 5.94 -1.98
C VAL A 117 -3.35 4.75 -1.53
N TYR A 118 -3.74 3.93 -2.49
CA TYR A 118 -4.27 2.60 -2.25
C TYR A 118 -3.15 1.59 -2.48
N PHE A 119 -2.94 0.70 -1.51
CA PHE A 119 -1.93 -0.34 -1.56
C PHE A 119 -2.58 -1.70 -1.42
N ASP A 120 -2.11 -2.64 -2.23
CA ASP A 120 -2.48 -4.04 -2.17
C ASP A 120 -1.19 -4.86 -2.23
N THR A 121 -0.81 -5.43 -1.10
CA THR A 121 0.48 -6.11 -0.93
C THR A 121 0.26 -7.52 -0.43
N ILE A 122 1.07 -8.45 -0.93
CA ILE A 122 1.09 -9.83 -0.49
C ILE A 122 2.46 -10.04 0.16
N ASN A 123 2.45 -10.41 1.44
CA ASN A 123 3.65 -10.58 2.25
C ASN A 123 4.54 -9.33 2.36
N PRO A 124 4.06 -8.19 2.88
CA PRO A 124 4.94 -7.08 3.19
C PRO A 124 5.74 -7.42 4.47
N GLU A 125 6.78 -8.24 4.34
CA GLU A 125 7.72 -8.53 5.42
C GLU A 125 8.29 -7.21 5.93
N ILE A 126 8.30 -7.04 7.26
CA ILE A 126 9.10 -5.99 7.87
C ILE A 126 10.53 -6.47 7.70
N VAL A 127 11.29 -5.86 6.79
CA VAL A 127 12.73 -6.12 6.69
C VAL A 127 13.36 -5.42 7.88
N ASP A 128 13.28 -6.03 9.06
CA ASP A 128 14.19 -5.72 10.14
C ASP A 128 15.59 -6.03 9.60
N GLY A 129 16.48 -5.03 9.61
CA GLY A 129 17.87 -5.14 9.15
C GLY A 129 18.72 -6.07 10.02
N SER A 130 18.22 -7.23 10.41
CA SER A 130 18.87 -8.21 11.25
C SER A 130 18.75 -9.59 10.63
N HIS A 131 19.55 -9.81 9.59
CA HIS A 131 20.20 -11.11 9.40
C HIS A 131 21.71 -10.88 9.36
N PRO A 132 22.40 -11.23 10.45
CA PRO A 132 23.70 -11.82 10.30
C PRO A 132 23.67 -13.27 10.81
N GLN A 133 23.83 -14.17 9.83
CA GLN A 133 24.42 -15.51 9.86
C GLN A 133 23.68 -16.66 10.55
#